data_AF-A0A2T2W8R0-F1
#
_entry.id   AF-A0A2T2W8R0-F1
#
_cell.length_a   1.000
_cell.length_b   1.000
_cell.length_c   1.000
_cell.angle_alpha   90.00
_cell.angle_beta   90.00
_cell.angle_gamma   90.00
#
_symmetry.space_group_name_H-M   'P 1'
#
loop_
_entity.id
_entity.type
_entity.pdbx_description
1 polymer ?
#
loop_
_entity_poly.entity_id
_entity_poly.type
_entity_poly.pdbx_seq_one_letter_code
_entity_poly.pdbx_strand_id
1 'polypeptide(L)'
;MPATLNDQKRTAIAEKLADIKAIQSVIIDNEEQFLSQCSDEHLRKRLEDMLEDDQKNLDIVETAITQYGVQAEPKSTVQELVNQTKNTFSRSELSLYDKMAQHELLKHGQVVSGLVVHKAAQVVGKDVEAALAPLNTVNFENRAHQEQLKGMLEYLGTLELTGQEPQQGLWARVQDAIAAATGVVGSATTQASNSGSADVLDLIFMDHQKAKTLISEIRNADSAEQCKALFGQLYKDLVVHSKAEEEVVYPAVQPFYGSDDTQELYAEQAEMENLLNEIKSMASTGNAFMAKIKQLKSMVGDHTRQEESTMFASMRKNLSHEDRERMGMRFKESKQKLQSQM
;
A
#
# COMPACT_ATOMS: atom_id res chain seq x y z
N MET A 1 -43.30 13.74 3.70
CA MET A 1 -42.62 13.37 2.43
C MET A 1 -41.41 12.52 2.81
N PRO A 2 -41.16 11.35 2.18
CA PRO A 2 -40.12 10.44 2.62
C PRO A 2 -38.76 10.90 2.09
N ALA A 3 -38.08 11.74 2.86
CA ALA A 3 -36.66 12.05 2.69
C ALA A 3 -35.77 11.15 3.57
N THR A 4 -36.17 9.88 3.79
CA THR A 4 -35.90 9.27 5.11
C THR A 4 -34.84 8.19 5.17
N LEU A 5 -34.29 7.67 4.06
CA LEU A 5 -33.27 6.61 4.13
C LEU A 5 -32.06 6.80 3.21
N ASN A 6 -32.24 7.40 2.02
CA ASN A 6 -31.11 7.70 1.13
C ASN A 6 -30.34 8.92 1.65
N ASP A 7 -31.04 9.97 2.07
CA ASP A 7 -30.42 11.20 2.59
C ASP A 7 -29.68 10.95 3.90
N GLN A 8 -30.24 10.17 4.83
CA GLN A 8 -29.55 9.80 6.07
C GLN A 8 -28.27 9.00 5.82
N LYS A 9 -28.29 8.04 4.88
CA LYS A 9 -27.09 7.29 4.49
C LYS A 9 -26.05 8.20 3.85
N ARG A 10 -26.48 9.16 3.02
CA ARG A 10 -25.57 10.12 2.39
C ARG A 10 -24.94 11.07 3.39
N THR A 11 -25.71 11.59 4.33
CA THR A 11 -25.19 12.40 5.44
C THR A 11 -24.21 11.60 6.31
N ALA A 12 -24.48 10.32 6.59
CA ALA A 12 -23.57 9.49 7.37
C ALA A 12 -22.23 9.22 6.64
N ILE A 13 -22.25 9.08 5.31
CA ILE A 13 -21.03 9.00 4.50
C ILE A 13 -20.29 10.35 4.52
N ALA A 14 -21.00 11.46 4.34
CA ALA A 14 -20.41 12.80 4.42
C ALA A 14 -19.70 13.06 5.75
N GLU A 15 -20.33 12.72 6.87
CA GLU A 15 -19.76 12.84 8.21
C GLU A 15 -18.51 11.96 8.35
N LYS A 16 -18.53 10.73 7.80
CA LYS A 16 -17.37 9.84 7.81
C LYS A 16 -16.22 10.35 6.91
N LEU A 17 -16.52 11.02 5.80
CA LEU A 17 -15.52 11.68 4.97
C LEU A 17 -14.91 12.88 5.69
N ALA A 18 -15.71 13.65 6.42
CA ALA A 18 -15.22 14.74 7.27
C ALA A 18 -14.31 14.20 8.39
N ASP A 19 -14.67 13.07 9.01
CA ASP A 19 -13.79 12.35 9.95
C ASP A 19 -12.45 12.00 9.31
N ILE A 20 -12.46 11.38 8.12
CA ILE A 20 -11.24 11.00 7.38
C ILE A 20 -10.38 12.22 7.10
N LYS A 21 -10.96 13.33 6.63
CA LYS A 21 -10.23 14.58 6.38
C LYS A 21 -9.56 15.13 7.65
N ALA A 22 -10.29 15.15 8.77
CA ALA A 22 -9.76 15.64 10.05
C ALA A 22 -8.59 14.78 10.54
N ILE A 23 -8.71 13.45 10.43
CA ILE A 23 -7.65 12.51 10.79
C ILE A 23 -6.46 12.62 9.86
N GLN A 24 -6.67 12.76 8.53
CA GLN A 24 -5.60 12.97 7.54
C GLN A 24 -4.77 14.21 7.88
N SER A 25 -5.43 15.29 8.29
CA SER A 25 -4.75 16.54 8.68
C SER A 25 -3.85 16.33 9.90
N VAL A 26 -4.30 15.56 10.90
CA VAL A 26 -3.48 15.23 12.08
C VAL A 26 -2.35 14.27 11.76
N ILE A 27 -2.54 13.32 10.83
CA ILE A 27 -1.48 12.44 10.33
C ILE A 27 -0.33 13.29 9.76
N ILE A 28 -0.65 14.27 8.90
CA ILE A 28 0.32 15.20 8.31
C ILE A 28 1.01 16.04 9.41
N ASP A 29 0.25 16.63 10.34
CA ASP A 29 0.80 17.40 11.47
C ASP A 29 1.80 16.57 12.31
N ASN A 30 1.55 15.26 12.44
CA ASN A 30 2.40 14.34 13.19
C ASN A 30 3.68 13.97 12.41
N GLU A 31 3.55 13.72 11.10
CA GLU A 31 4.67 13.41 10.21
C GLU A 31 5.68 14.56 10.11
N GLU A 32 5.20 15.80 9.99
CA GLU A 32 6.03 17.01 10.05
C GLU A 32 6.81 17.10 11.38
N GLN A 33 6.15 16.78 12.50
CA GLN A 33 6.82 16.75 13.80
C GLN A 33 7.87 15.64 13.88
N PHE A 34 7.62 14.46 13.30
CA PHE A 34 8.63 13.39 13.26
C PHE A 34 9.87 13.82 12.50
N LEU A 35 9.72 14.52 11.37
CA LEU A 35 10.87 15.03 10.61
C LEU A 35 11.74 16.00 11.41
N SER A 36 11.14 16.76 12.33
CA SER A 36 11.88 17.66 13.24
C SER A 36 12.57 16.94 14.41
N GLN A 37 12.07 15.77 14.81
CA GLN A 37 12.51 15.03 16.00
C GLN A 37 13.41 13.83 15.66
N CYS A 38 13.35 13.33 14.42
CA CYS A 38 14.09 12.17 13.97
C CYS A 38 15.48 12.58 13.43
N SER A 39 16.53 12.16 14.12
CA SER A 39 17.92 12.38 13.70
C SER A 39 18.45 11.32 12.73
N ASP A 40 17.75 10.19 12.60
CA ASP A 40 18.15 9.08 11.73
C ASP A 40 17.79 9.40 10.27
N GLU A 41 18.79 9.43 9.38
CA GLU A 41 18.61 9.87 8.00
C GLU A 41 17.73 8.90 7.18
N HIS A 42 17.78 7.60 7.47
CA HIS A 42 16.98 6.58 6.79
C HIS A 42 15.51 6.68 7.14
N LEU A 43 15.22 6.80 8.44
CA LEU A 43 13.86 6.99 8.92
C LEU A 43 13.30 8.33 8.42
N ARG A 44 14.11 9.40 8.47
CA ARG A 44 13.70 10.73 8.01
C ARG A 44 13.30 10.72 6.54
N LYS A 45 14.07 10.07 5.66
CA LYS A 45 13.74 9.99 4.23
C LYS A 45 12.45 9.21 3.95
N ARG A 46 12.19 8.14 4.70
CA ARG A 46 10.93 7.39 4.59
C ARG A 46 9.74 8.21 5.09
N LEU A 47 9.92 8.96 6.18
CA LEU A 47 8.92 9.90 6.69
C LEU A 47 8.65 11.04 5.70
N GLU A 48 9.67 11.52 4.97
CA GLU A 48 9.51 12.52 3.89
C GLU A 48 8.67 11.96 2.74
N ASP A 49 8.97 10.73 2.29
CA ASP A 49 8.19 10.07 1.23
C ASP A 49 6.72 9.84 1.68
N MET A 50 6.48 9.42 2.93
CA MET A 50 5.13 9.28 3.49
C MET A 50 4.40 10.61 3.52
N LEU A 51 5.03 11.66 4.07
CA LEU A 51 4.45 12.99 4.17
C LEU A 51 4.04 13.55 2.80
N GLU A 52 4.88 13.34 1.77
CA GLU A 52 4.56 13.75 0.40
C GLU A 52 3.31 13.03 -0.13
N ASP A 53 3.20 11.72 0.11
CA ASP A 53 2.03 10.93 -0.27
C ASP A 53 0.78 11.38 0.53
N ASP A 54 0.91 11.63 1.83
CA ASP A 54 -0.19 12.03 2.70
C ASP A 54 -0.74 13.43 2.42
N GLN A 55 0.12 14.37 2.03
CA GLN A 55 -0.29 15.69 1.55
C GLN A 55 -1.12 15.56 0.26
N LYS A 56 -0.67 14.75 -0.71
CA LYS A 56 -1.45 14.46 -1.92
C LYS A 56 -2.76 13.75 -1.59
N ASN A 57 -2.74 12.85 -0.63
CA ASN A 57 -3.94 12.13 -0.19
C ASN A 57 -4.97 13.07 0.44
N LEU A 58 -4.55 14.12 1.16
CA LEU A 58 -5.45 15.15 1.65
C LEU A 58 -6.17 15.87 0.48
N ASP A 59 -5.44 16.26 -0.57
CA ASP A 59 -6.04 16.89 -1.76
C ASP A 59 -7.07 15.97 -2.44
N ILE A 60 -6.76 14.67 -2.53
CA ILE A 60 -7.69 13.66 -3.07
C ILE A 60 -8.93 13.55 -2.19
N VAL A 61 -8.78 13.51 -0.86
CA VAL A 61 -9.90 13.47 0.09
C VAL A 61 -10.78 14.70 -0.04
N GLU A 62 -10.20 15.90 -0.11
CA GLU A 62 -10.95 17.15 -0.27
C GLU A 62 -11.70 17.21 -1.61
N THR A 63 -11.06 16.74 -2.68
CA THR A 63 -11.68 16.62 -4.00
C THR A 63 -12.86 15.64 -3.97
N ALA A 64 -12.69 14.47 -3.35
CA ALA A 64 -13.75 13.48 -3.22
C ALA A 64 -14.94 14.00 -2.39
N ILE A 65 -14.69 14.73 -1.29
CA ILE A 65 -15.74 15.39 -0.51
C ILE A 65 -16.49 16.41 -1.36
N THR A 66 -15.77 17.20 -2.14
CA THR A 66 -16.37 18.21 -3.02
C THR A 66 -17.23 17.56 -4.11
N GLN A 67 -16.73 16.50 -4.75
CA GLN A 67 -17.47 15.75 -5.76
C GLN A 67 -18.69 15.01 -5.18
N TYR A 68 -18.59 14.54 -3.94
CA TYR A 68 -19.71 13.91 -3.24
C TYR A 68 -20.87 14.88 -2.99
N GLY A 69 -20.56 16.16 -2.78
CA GLY A 69 -21.53 17.26 -2.78
C GLY A 69 -22.37 17.40 -1.51
N VAL A 70 -22.18 16.53 -0.52
CA VAL A 70 -22.83 16.62 0.79
C VAL A 70 -21.79 17.04 1.83
N GLN A 71 -22.01 18.21 2.42
CA GLN A 71 -21.12 18.76 3.46
C GLN A 71 -21.56 18.27 4.84
N ALA A 72 -20.58 17.95 5.67
CA ALA A 72 -20.76 17.56 7.06
C ALA A 72 -19.53 17.96 7.87
N GLU A 73 -19.70 18.06 9.18
CA GLU A 73 -18.60 18.25 10.12
C GLU A 73 -18.13 16.91 10.68
N PRO A 74 -16.86 16.78 11.11
CA PRO A 74 -16.38 15.58 11.80
C PRO A 74 -17.17 15.33 13.09
N LYS A 75 -17.32 14.08 13.48
CA LYS A 75 -17.97 13.70 14.76
C LYS A 75 -17.24 14.32 15.94
N SER A 76 -17.98 14.66 16.99
CA SER A 76 -17.39 15.17 18.24
C SER A 76 -16.33 14.22 18.81
N THR A 77 -16.55 12.91 18.74
CA THR A 77 -15.58 11.90 19.17
C THR A 77 -14.29 11.91 18.35
N VAL A 78 -14.38 12.24 17.05
CA VAL A 78 -13.21 12.38 16.19
C VAL A 78 -12.48 13.70 16.47
N GLN A 79 -13.21 14.78 16.72
CA GLN A 79 -12.61 16.05 17.17
C GLN A 79 -11.89 15.89 18.51
N GLU A 80 -12.47 15.14 19.45
CA GLU A 80 -11.83 14.78 20.72
C GLU A 80 -10.56 13.96 20.50
N LEU A 81 -10.62 12.93 19.64
CA LEU A 81 -9.45 12.13 19.27
C LEU A 81 -8.34 13.01 18.67
N VAL A 82 -8.67 13.88 17.71
CA VAL A 82 -7.75 14.84 17.09
C VAL A 82 -7.05 15.70 18.16
N ASN A 83 -7.82 16.27 19.09
CA ASN A 83 -7.28 17.09 20.16
C ASN A 83 -6.40 16.29 21.12
N GLN A 84 -6.81 15.07 21.48
CA GLN A 84 -6.02 14.16 22.31
C GLN A 84 -4.69 13.79 21.63
N THR A 85 -4.70 13.50 20.33
CA THR A 85 -3.49 13.23 19.56
C THR A 85 -2.56 14.44 19.55
N LYS A 86 -3.06 15.64 19.22
CA LYS A 86 -2.24 16.87 19.23
C LYS A 86 -1.62 17.14 20.60
N ASN A 87 -2.40 16.99 21.66
CA ASN A 87 -1.89 17.11 23.03
C ASN A 87 -0.81 16.08 23.31
N THR A 88 -1.02 14.83 22.90
CA THR A 88 -0.05 13.75 23.15
C THR A 88 1.26 13.97 22.41
N PHE A 89 1.22 14.46 21.17
CA PHE A 89 2.41 14.76 20.38
C PHE A 89 3.23 15.94 20.91
N SER A 90 2.56 16.89 21.58
CA SER A 90 3.21 18.02 22.26
C SER A 90 3.97 17.63 23.54
N ARG A 91 3.76 16.42 24.07
CA ARG A 91 4.42 15.92 25.29
C ARG A 91 5.88 15.59 25.01
N SER A 92 6.78 16.27 25.72
CA SER A 92 8.23 16.11 25.57
C SER A 92 8.76 14.83 26.25
N GLU A 93 8.00 14.25 27.16
CA GLU A 93 8.38 13.03 27.89
C GLU A 93 8.16 11.73 27.11
N LEU A 94 7.41 11.78 26.00
CA LEU A 94 7.20 10.62 25.15
C LEU A 94 8.35 10.45 24.17
N SER A 95 8.82 9.20 24.02
CA SER A 95 9.85 8.88 23.05
C SER A 95 9.33 9.00 21.62
N LEU A 96 10.24 9.03 20.65
CA LEU A 96 9.86 8.98 19.23
C LEU A 96 9.10 7.68 18.91
N TYR A 97 9.48 6.57 19.54
CA TYR A 97 8.78 5.29 19.43
C TYR A 97 7.34 5.41 19.94
N ASP A 98 7.11 5.98 21.12
CA ASP A 98 5.77 6.12 21.71
C ASP A 98 4.83 6.92 20.80
N LYS A 99 5.33 8.04 20.27
CA LYS A 99 4.56 8.89 19.35
C LYS A 99 4.30 8.17 18.03
N MET A 100 5.30 7.49 17.47
CA MET A 100 5.13 6.73 16.24
C MET A 100 4.16 5.56 16.39
N ALA A 101 4.10 4.94 17.57
CA ALA A 101 3.17 3.83 17.83
C ALA A 101 1.72 4.33 17.82
N GLN A 102 1.48 5.51 18.40
CA GLN A 102 0.17 6.15 18.33
C GLN A 102 -0.18 6.61 16.91
N HIS A 103 0.80 7.08 16.14
CA HIS A 103 0.59 7.42 14.74
C HIS A 103 0.21 6.19 13.91
N GLU A 104 0.85 5.05 14.10
CA GLU A 104 0.48 3.79 13.42
C GLU A 104 -0.97 3.39 13.72
N LEU A 105 -1.41 3.50 14.98
CA LEU A 105 -2.81 3.25 15.34
C LEU A 105 -3.78 4.22 14.66
N LEU A 106 -3.41 5.49 14.53
CA LEU A 106 -4.20 6.50 13.82
C LEU A 106 -4.32 6.16 12.33
N LYS A 107 -3.20 5.81 11.69
CA LYS A 107 -3.12 5.36 10.30
C LYS A 107 -3.95 4.10 10.07
N HIS A 108 -3.92 3.15 11.00
CA HIS A 108 -4.76 1.96 10.98
C HIS A 108 -6.24 2.31 10.97
N GLY A 109 -6.68 3.20 11.88
CA GLY A 109 -8.05 3.68 11.92
C GLY A 109 -8.48 4.37 10.63
N GLN A 110 -7.56 5.08 9.97
CA GLN A 110 -7.79 5.74 8.68
C GLN A 110 -8.01 4.73 7.55
N VAL A 111 -7.18 3.69 7.44
CA VAL A 111 -7.36 2.60 6.46
C VAL A 111 -8.72 1.93 6.62
N VAL A 112 -9.08 1.55 7.86
CA VAL A 112 -10.38 0.92 8.14
C VAL A 112 -11.52 1.87 7.78
N SER A 113 -11.40 3.16 8.08
CA SER A 113 -12.41 4.17 7.76
C SER A 113 -12.64 4.29 6.25
N GLY A 114 -11.57 4.34 5.46
CA GLY A 114 -11.67 4.43 4.00
C GLY A 114 -12.22 3.15 3.35
N LEU A 115 -11.89 1.97 3.88
CA LEU A 115 -12.51 0.70 3.45
C LEU A 115 -14.01 0.67 3.72
N VAL A 116 -14.44 1.16 4.89
CA VAL A 116 -15.85 1.26 5.25
C VAL A 116 -16.58 2.23 4.31
N VAL A 117 -15.99 3.39 4.01
CA VAL A 117 -16.57 4.36 3.06
C VAL A 117 -16.70 3.76 1.66
N HIS A 118 -15.66 3.08 1.17
CA HIS A 118 -15.70 2.39 -0.12
C HIS A 118 -16.85 1.37 -0.17
N LYS A 119 -17.00 0.54 0.86
CA LYS A 119 -18.09 -0.45 0.94
C LYS A 119 -19.46 0.20 1.06
N ALA A 120 -19.58 1.28 1.84
CA ALA A 120 -20.81 2.04 1.95
C ALA A 120 -21.21 2.65 0.60
N ALA A 121 -20.26 3.18 -0.16
CA ALA A 121 -20.49 3.75 -1.49
C ALA A 121 -21.11 2.73 -2.45
N GLN A 122 -20.56 1.51 -2.49
CA GLN A 122 -21.07 0.40 -3.30
C GLN A 122 -22.52 0.03 -2.98
N VAL A 123 -22.92 0.17 -1.72
CA VAL A 123 -24.28 -0.14 -1.25
C VAL A 123 -25.26 1.01 -1.52
N VAL A 124 -24.81 2.27 -1.47
CA VAL A 124 -25.68 3.44 -1.65
C VAL A 124 -26.06 3.65 -3.11
N GLY A 125 -25.11 3.54 -4.03
CA GLY A 125 -25.40 3.71 -5.45
C GLY A 125 -24.15 3.97 -6.31
N LYS A 126 -24.26 3.69 -7.61
CA LYS A 126 -23.16 3.85 -8.58
C LYS A 126 -22.66 5.28 -8.70
N ASP A 127 -23.54 6.27 -8.50
CA ASP A 127 -23.17 7.68 -8.50
C ASP A 127 -22.25 8.03 -7.32
N VAL A 128 -22.54 7.46 -6.14
CA VAL A 128 -21.71 7.62 -4.93
C VAL A 128 -20.40 6.85 -5.06
N GLU A 129 -20.45 5.62 -5.60
CA GLU A 129 -19.25 4.83 -5.89
C GLU A 129 -18.30 5.57 -6.85
N ALA A 130 -18.83 6.16 -7.93
CA ALA A 130 -18.04 6.93 -8.88
C ALA A 130 -17.43 8.20 -8.24
N ALA A 131 -18.21 8.94 -7.44
CA ALA A 131 -17.73 10.15 -6.76
C ALA A 131 -16.63 9.86 -5.73
N LEU A 132 -16.62 8.67 -5.12
CA LEU A 132 -15.67 8.28 -4.08
C LEU A 132 -14.55 7.34 -4.58
N ALA A 133 -14.56 6.97 -5.86
CA ALA A 133 -13.54 6.12 -6.47
C ALA A 133 -12.09 6.63 -6.25
N PRO A 134 -11.79 7.95 -6.29
CA PRO A 134 -10.45 8.45 -6.01
C PRO A 134 -9.89 8.06 -4.63
N LEU A 135 -10.76 7.82 -3.63
CA LEU A 135 -10.33 7.42 -2.28
C LEU A 135 -9.69 6.03 -2.24
N ASN A 136 -9.83 5.23 -3.31
CA ASN A 136 -9.13 3.95 -3.40
C ASN A 136 -7.61 4.14 -3.36
N THR A 137 -7.09 5.17 -4.06
CA THR A 137 -5.66 5.51 -4.02
C THR A 137 -5.20 5.79 -2.60
N VAL A 138 -5.94 6.62 -1.87
CA VAL A 138 -5.67 6.95 -0.46
C VAL A 138 -5.66 5.70 0.41
N ASN A 139 -6.58 4.76 0.19
CA ASN A 139 -6.63 3.51 0.94
C ASN A 139 -5.41 2.62 0.71
N PHE A 140 -4.93 2.53 -0.54
CA PHE A 140 -3.78 1.69 -0.88
C PHE A 140 -2.47 2.28 -0.32
N GLU A 141 -2.28 3.58 -0.46
CA GLU A 141 -1.10 4.28 0.04
C GLU A 141 -1.02 4.23 1.58
N ASN A 142 -2.14 4.50 2.27
CA ASN A 142 -2.19 4.36 3.72
C ASN A 142 -1.81 2.94 4.20
N ARG A 143 -2.21 1.89 3.45
CA ARG A 143 -1.85 0.51 3.77
C ARG A 143 -0.36 0.23 3.60
N ALA A 144 0.24 0.78 2.54
CA ALA A 144 1.68 0.71 2.32
C ALA A 144 2.46 1.41 3.44
N HIS A 145 1.96 2.56 3.90
CA HIS A 145 2.55 3.30 5.01
C HIS A 145 2.49 2.53 6.34
N GLN A 146 1.39 1.82 6.63
CA GLN A 146 1.33 0.93 7.81
C GLN A 146 2.44 -0.14 7.79
N GLU A 147 2.64 -0.75 6.61
CA GLU A 147 3.85 -1.47 6.18
C GLU A 147 5.13 -0.94 6.80
N GLN A 148 5.44 0.27 6.39
CA GLN A 148 6.69 0.93 6.70
C GLN A 148 6.75 1.34 8.18
N LEU A 149 5.65 1.83 8.76
CA LEU A 149 5.56 2.24 10.16
C LEU A 149 5.86 1.09 11.13
N LYS A 150 5.36 -0.12 10.87
CA LYS A 150 5.69 -1.31 11.69
C LYS A 150 7.19 -1.57 11.72
N GLY A 151 7.86 -1.45 10.57
CA GLY A 151 9.31 -1.57 10.48
C GLY A 151 10.02 -0.48 11.28
N MET A 152 9.58 0.78 11.15
CA MET A 152 10.18 1.89 11.91
C MET A 152 10.02 1.70 13.42
N LEU A 153 8.85 1.23 13.87
CA LEU A 153 8.58 0.93 15.26
C LEU A 153 9.50 -0.15 15.81
N GLU A 154 9.73 -1.20 15.04
CA GLU A 154 10.68 -2.24 15.43
C GLU A 154 12.09 -1.69 15.60
N TYR A 155 12.55 -0.85 14.67
CA TYR A 155 13.88 -0.24 14.76
C TYR A 155 14.00 0.69 15.95
N LEU A 156 13.06 1.63 16.10
CA LEU A 156 13.05 2.58 17.20
C LEU A 156 12.93 1.84 18.54
N GLY A 157 12.06 0.84 18.63
CA GLY A 157 11.89 0.04 19.83
C GLY A 157 13.12 -0.80 20.18
N THR A 158 13.79 -1.39 19.18
CA THR A 158 15.04 -2.13 19.40
C THR A 158 16.14 -1.20 19.88
N LEU A 159 16.29 -0.05 19.22
CA LEU A 159 17.27 0.96 19.60
C LEU A 159 17.01 1.50 21.01
N GLU A 160 15.76 1.80 21.34
CA GLU A 160 15.37 2.30 22.66
C GLU A 160 15.62 1.26 23.77
N LEU A 161 15.26 0.00 23.54
CA LEU A 161 15.38 -1.07 24.54
C LEU A 161 16.82 -1.57 24.73
N THR A 162 17.65 -1.52 23.69
CA THR A 162 18.98 -2.16 23.70
C THR A 162 20.14 -1.17 23.57
N GLY A 163 19.89 0.06 23.12
CA GLY A 163 20.91 1.02 22.71
C GLY A 163 21.65 0.62 21.43
N GLN A 164 21.18 -0.41 20.71
CA GLN A 164 21.78 -0.92 19.48
C GLN A 164 20.73 -0.97 18.36
N GLU A 165 21.17 -0.70 17.14
CA GLU A 165 20.36 -0.93 15.95
C GLU A 165 20.11 -2.45 15.77
N PRO A 166 18.94 -2.85 15.24
CA PRO A 166 18.66 -4.26 14.97
C PRO A 166 19.70 -4.86 14.01
N GLN A 167 20.31 -6.01 14.40
CA GLN A 167 21.40 -6.68 13.67
C GLN A 167 21.03 -7.17 12.25
N GLN A 168 19.76 -7.07 11.88
CA GLN A 168 19.25 -7.32 10.54
C GLN A 168 18.30 -6.16 10.26
N GLY A 169 18.65 -5.32 9.27
CA GLY A 169 17.84 -4.14 8.94
C GLY A 169 16.37 -4.52 8.74
N LEU A 170 15.47 -3.53 8.90
CA LEU A 170 13.99 -3.56 8.73
C LEU A 170 13.40 -4.55 7.69
N TRP A 171 14.23 -4.98 6.75
CA TRP A 171 14.00 -5.72 5.52
C TRP A 171 13.81 -7.20 5.64
N ALA A 172 14.48 -7.86 6.59
CA ALA A 172 14.29 -9.29 6.77
C ALA A 172 12.83 -9.60 7.12
N ARG A 173 12.13 -8.71 7.84
CA ARG A 173 10.78 -8.98 8.33
C ARG A 173 9.63 -8.62 7.38
N VAL A 174 9.81 -7.72 6.42
CA VAL A 174 8.84 -7.58 5.31
C VAL A 174 8.87 -8.85 4.47
N GLN A 175 10.06 -9.43 4.24
CA GLN A 175 10.18 -10.75 3.63
C GLN A 175 9.56 -11.85 4.52
N ASP A 176 9.76 -11.82 5.84
CA ASP A 176 9.17 -12.81 6.77
C ASP A 176 7.63 -12.68 6.89
N ALA A 177 7.08 -11.48 6.86
CA ALA A 177 5.63 -11.24 6.85
C ALA A 177 5.00 -11.74 5.54
N ILE A 178 5.67 -11.50 4.40
CA ILE A 178 5.30 -12.06 3.10
C ILE A 178 5.47 -13.60 3.10
N ALA A 179 6.51 -14.15 3.73
CA ALA A 179 6.75 -15.60 3.83
C ALA A 179 5.73 -16.30 4.75
N ALA A 180 5.37 -15.68 5.87
CA ALA A 180 4.35 -16.16 6.79
C ALA A 180 2.94 -16.13 6.17
N ALA A 181 2.62 -15.09 5.39
CA ALA A 181 1.35 -14.98 4.67
C ALA A 181 1.27 -15.89 3.42
N THR A 182 2.40 -16.26 2.82
CA THR A 182 2.44 -17.18 1.65
C THR A 182 2.48 -18.67 2.03
N GLY A 183 2.69 -19.00 3.31
CA GLY A 183 2.75 -20.38 3.80
C GLY A 183 4.03 -21.11 3.42
N VAL A 184 5.05 -20.40 2.94
CA VAL A 184 6.35 -20.98 2.58
C VAL A 184 7.32 -20.82 3.76
N VAL A 185 6.90 -21.32 4.93
CA VAL A 185 7.83 -21.63 6.02
C VAL A 185 8.03 -23.13 6.00
N GLY A 186 9.29 -23.54 5.90
CA GLY A 186 9.71 -24.94 5.87
C GLY A 186 9.01 -25.78 6.95
N SER A 187 8.68 -27.01 6.55
CA SER A 187 8.16 -28.10 7.37
C SER A 187 8.42 -27.98 8.88
N ALA A 188 7.41 -27.52 9.62
CA ALA A 188 7.01 -28.09 10.90
C ALA A 188 5.74 -27.38 11.43
N THR A 189 4.61 -28.09 11.31
CA THR A 189 3.47 -28.07 12.25
C THR A 189 2.92 -26.73 12.73
N THR A 190 1.74 -26.35 12.23
CA THR A 190 0.52 -26.28 13.08
C THR A 190 -0.72 -26.39 12.19
N GLN A 191 -1.53 -27.43 12.42
CA GLN A 191 -2.92 -27.49 11.98
C GLN A 191 -3.77 -26.67 12.95
N ALA A 192 -4.44 -25.63 12.46
CA ALA A 192 -5.63 -25.07 13.10
C ALA A 192 -6.52 -24.33 12.07
N SER A 193 -7.71 -24.93 11.86
CA SER A 193 -8.97 -24.38 11.33
C SER A 193 -9.06 -23.76 9.91
N ASN A 194 -9.89 -24.41 9.08
CA ASN A 194 -10.47 -23.94 7.82
C ASN A 194 -11.12 -22.54 7.93
N SER A 195 -10.42 -21.50 7.48
CA SER A 195 -10.99 -20.27 6.91
C SER A 195 -9.88 -19.42 6.28
N GLY A 196 -9.89 -19.27 4.95
CA GLY A 196 -9.11 -18.27 4.22
C GLY A 196 -7.78 -18.76 3.64
N SER A 197 -7.82 -19.44 2.49
CA SER A 197 -6.63 -19.49 1.64
C SER A 197 -6.51 -18.15 0.90
N ALA A 198 -5.31 -17.56 0.84
CA ALA A 198 -5.10 -16.28 0.14
C ALA A 198 -5.50 -16.43 -1.34
N ASP A 199 -6.39 -15.55 -1.82
CA ASP A 199 -6.86 -15.58 -3.21
C ASP A 199 -5.87 -14.84 -4.14
N VAL A 200 -6.06 -14.94 -5.46
CA VAL A 200 -5.15 -14.31 -6.43
C VAL A 200 -4.96 -12.80 -6.23
N LEU A 201 -5.99 -12.08 -5.79
CA LEU A 201 -5.90 -10.63 -5.57
C LEU A 201 -5.01 -10.31 -4.38
N ASP A 202 -5.10 -11.10 -3.32
CA ASP A 202 -4.24 -10.95 -2.14
C ASP A 202 -2.77 -11.17 -2.53
N LEU A 203 -2.50 -12.18 -3.36
CA LEU A 203 -1.15 -12.54 -3.79
C LEU A 203 -0.51 -11.48 -4.69
N ILE A 204 -1.25 -10.98 -5.69
CA ILE A 204 -0.80 -9.91 -6.57
C ILE A 204 -0.57 -8.63 -5.77
N PHE A 205 -1.52 -8.26 -4.89
CA PHE A 205 -1.37 -7.10 -4.02
C PHE A 205 -0.11 -7.19 -3.15
N MET A 206 0.17 -8.36 -2.58
CA MET A 206 1.38 -8.56 -1.77
C MET A 206 2.67 -8.39 -2.59
N ASP A 207 2.70 -8.87 -3.83
CA ASP A 207 3.82 -8.64 -4.73
C ASP A 207 4.00 -7.15 -5.05
N HIS A 208 2.90 -6.42 -5.28
CA HIS A 208 2.94 -4.97 -5.51
C HIS A 208 3.53 -4.22 -4.32
N GLN A 209 3.08 -4.56 -3.11
CA GLN A 209 3.62 -3.97 -1.89
C GLN A 209 5.11 -4.29 -1.74
N LYS A 210 5.53 -5.53 -2.01
CA LYS A 210 6.95 -5.91 -2.00
C LYS A 210 7.76 -5.08 -2.99
N ALA A 211 7.27 -4.92 -4.23
CA ALA A 211 7.95 -4.15 -5.26
C ALA A 211 8.09 -2.66 -4.88
N LYS A 212 7.00 -2.02 -4.44
CA LYS A 212 7.01 -0.62 -3.96
C LYS A 212 8.01 -0.42 -2.82
N THR A 213 8.05 -1.38 -1.90
CA THR A 213 8.93 -1.38 -0.74
C THR A 213 10.39 -1.52 -1.21
N LEU A 214 10.72 -2.50 -2.06
CA LEU A 214 12.08 -2.68 -2.62
C LEU A 214 12.56 -1.44 -3.39
N ILE A 215 11.68 -0.79 -4.17
CA ILE A 215 12.01 0.46 -4.89
C ILE A 215 12.38 1.58 -3.90
N SER A 216 11.64 1.71 -2.80
CA SER A 216 11.95 2.67 -1.75
C SER A 216 13.36 2.43 -1.18
N GLU A 217 13.75 1.18 -0.95
CA GLU A 217 15.08 0.90 -0.41
C GLU A 217 16.22 1.07 -1.36
N ILE A 218 15.99 0.76 -2.63
CA ILE A 218 17.02 1.03 -3.62
C ILE A 218 17.37 2.52 -3.59
N ARG A 219 16.38 3.39 -3.37
CA ARG A 219 16.62 4.83 -3.18
C ARG A 219 17.33 5.15 -1.87
N ASN A 220 17.19 4.34 -0.82
CA ASN A 220 17.68 4.58 0.53
C ASN A 220 18.94 3.78 0.90
N ALA A 221 19.48 2.99 -0.03
CA ALA A 221 20.65 2.15 0.21
C ALA A 221 21.92 2.98 0.42
N ASP A 222 22.72 2.57 1.41
CA ASP A 222 23.97 3.25 1.82
C ASP A 222 25.19 2.84 1.02
N SER A 223 25.08 1.74 0.28
CA SER A 223 26.19 1.17 -0.48
C SER A 223 25.74 0.68 -1.85
N ALA A 224 26.69 0.68 -2.78
CA ALA A 224 26.51 0.14 -4.11
C ALA A 224 26.13 -1.35 -4.07
N GLU A 225 26.71 -2.08 -3.12
CA GLU A 225 26.49 -3.51 -2.90
C GLU A 225 25.06 -3.78 -2.44
N GLN A 226 24.57 -3.03 -1.44
CA GLN A 226 23.19 -3.12 -0.98
C GLN A 226 22.20 -2.74 -2.08
N CYS A 227 22.47 -1.64 -2.79
CA CYS A 227 21.66 -1.19 -3.92
C CYS A 227 21.56 -2.26 -5.02
N LYS A 228 22.69 -2.89 -5.36
CA LYS A 228 22.76 -3.96 -6.37
C LYS A 228 21.99 -5.21 -5.92
N ALA A 229 22.10 -5.60 -4.64
CA ALA A 229 21.37 -6.74 -4.10
C ALA A 229 19.85 -6.51 -4.12
N LEU A 230 19.41 -5.35 -3.65
CA LEU A 230 17.99 -4.96 -3.64
C LEU A 230 17.41 -4.87 -5.06
N PHE A 231 18.15 -4.26 -5.99
CA PHE A 231 17.73 -4.21 -7.38
C PHE A 231 17.66 -5.60 -8.03
N GLY A 232 18.62 -6.48 -7.75
CA GLY A 232 18.59 -7.86 -8.23
C GLY A 232 17.35 -8.62 -7.76
N GLN A 233 16.95 -8.42 -6.51
CA GLN A 233 15.71 -8.97 -5.96
C GLN A 233 14.47 -8.37 -6.63
N LEU A 234 14.40 -7.05 -6.75
CA LEU A 234 13.29 -6.35 -7.42
C LEU A 234 13.13 -6.82 -8.88
N TYR A 235 14.23 -6.91 -9.62
CA TYR A 235 14.24 -7.39 -10.99
C TYR A 235 13.64 -8.80 -11.09
N LYS A 236 14.10 -9.73 -10.24
CA LYS A 236 13.58 -11.10 -10.25
C LYS A 236 12.10 -11.14 -9.88
N ASP A 237 11.70 -10.40 -8.86
CA ASP A 237 10.32 -10.38 -8.39
C ASP A 237 9.35 -9.82 -9.44
N LEU A 238 9.66 -8.66 -10.05
CA LEU A 238 8.81 -8.03 -11.07
C LEU A 238 8.70 -8.86 -12.35
N VAL A 239 9.80 -9.45 -12.83
CA VAL A 239 9.79 -10.29 -14.04
C VAL A 239 9.00 -11.59 -13.83
N VAL A 240 9.13 -12.21 -12.66
CA VAL A 240 8.35 -13.41 -12.31
C VAL A 240 6.88 -13.08 -12.15
N HIS A 241 6.58 -11.97 -11.48
CA HIS A 241 5.22 -11.51 -11.22
C HIS A 241 4.48 -11.23 -12.52
N SER A 242 4.99 -10.33 -13.36
CA SER A 242 4.40 -9.97 -14.67
C SER A 242 4.13 -11.21 -15.52
N LYS A 243 5.14 -12.07 -15.73
CA LYS A 243 4.96 -13.30 -16.52
C LYS A 243 3.91 -14.25 -15.96
N ALA A 244 3.74 -14.32 -14.64
CA ALA A 244 2.69 -15.12 -14.04
C ALA A 244 1.29 -14.50 -14.24
N GLU A 245 1.17 -13.18 -14.26
CA GLU A 245 -0.08 -12.49 -14.62
C GLU A 245 -0.43 -12.70 -16.08
N GLU A 246 0.55 -12.56 -16.97
CA GLU A 246 0.42 -12.81 -18.40
C GLU A 246 -0.01 -14.26 -18.71
N GLU A 247 0.51 -15.25 -17.97
CA GLU A 247 0.20 -16.69 -18.16
C GLU A 247 -1.15 -17.08 -17.55
N VAL A 248 -1.54 -16.49 -16.42
CA VAL A 248 -2.66 -16.99 -15.59
C VAL A 248 -3.83 -16.01 -15.49
N VAL A 249 -3.53 -14.73 -15.26
CA VAL A 249 -4.52 -13.72 -14.83
C VAL A 249 -5.13 -13.04 -16.05
N TYR A 250 -4.30 -12.45 -16.92
CA TYR A 250 -4.75 -11.67 -18.07
C TYR A 250 -5.65 -12.45 -19.03
N PRO A 251 -5.36 -13.72 -19.39
CA PRO A 251 -6.27 -14.51 -20.22
C PRO A 251 -7.63 -14.78 -19.56
N ALA A 252 -7.66 -14.84 -18.22
CA ALA A 252 -8.88 -15.12 -17.47
C ALA A 252 -9.75 -13.86 -17.28
N VAL A 253 -9.14 -12.68 -17.17
CA VAL A 253 -9.88 -11.42 -16.97
C VAL A 253 -10.31 -10.76 -18.27
N GLN A 254 -9.59 -10.98 -19.37
CA GLN A 254 -9.87 -10.37 -20.68
C GLN A 254 -11.36 -10.40 -21.08
N PRO A 255 -12.12 -11.50 -20.91
CA PRO A 255 -13.53 -11.55 -21.35
C PRO A 255 -14.47 -10.59 -20.63
N PHE A 256 -14.10 -10.09 -19.44
CA PHE A 256 -14.98 -9.24 -18.61
C PHE A 256 -14.33 -7.94 -18.14
N TYR A 257 -13.00 -7.83 -18.17
CA TYR A 257 -12.29 -6.58 -17.91
C TYR A 257 -12.19 -5.74 -19.19
N GLY A 258 -12.00 -6.38 -20.35
CA GLY A 258 -11.95 -5.72 -21.65
C GLY A 258 -10.63 -6.02 -22.37
N SER A 259 -10.70 -6.22 -23.69
CA SER A 259 -9.51 -6.53 -24.50
C SER A 259 -8.52 -5.36 -24.55
N ASP A 260 -9.01 -4.13 -24.72
CA ASP A 260 -8.16 -2.94 -24.78
C ASP A 260 -7.48 -2.67 -23.44
N ASP A 261 -8.23 -2.71 -22.33
CA ASP A 261 -7.69 -2.51 -20.98
C ASP A 261 -6.68 -3.59 -20.59
N THR A 262 -6.91 -4.85 -21.00
CA THR A 262 -5.96 -5.93 -20.75
C THR A 262 -4.71 -5.79 -21.64
N GLN A 263 -4.86 -5.31 -22.88
CA GLN A 263 -3.74 -5.09 -23.79
C GLN A 263 -2.84 -3.93 -23.35
N GLU A 264 -3.41 -2.91 -22.70
CA GLU A 264 -2.66 -1.84 -22.04
C GLU A 264 -1.76 -2.40 -20.94
N LEU A 265 -2.28 -3.25 -20.04
CA LEU A 265 -1.48 -3.89 -18.99
C LEU A 265 -0.29 -4.68 -19.56
N TYR A 266 -0.50 -5.48 -20.62
CA TYR A 266 0.60 -6.17 -21.31
C TYR A 266 1.66 -5.19 -21.85
N ALA A 267 1.24 -4.06 -22.42
CA ALA A 267 2.16 -3.07 -22.98
C ALA A 267 2.98 -2.39 -21.87
N GLU A 268 2.33 -2.00 -20.77
CA GLU A 268 3.00 -1.41 -19.61
C GLU A 268 4.04 -2.37 -19.00
N GLN A 269 3.70 -3.66 -18.86
CA GLN A 269 4.65 -4.66 -18.34
C GLN A 269 5.84 -4.86 -19.27
N ALA A 270 5.63 -4.88 -20.58
CA ALA A 270 6.72 -4.96 -21.55
C ALA A 270 7.65 -3.72 -21.50
N GLU A 271 7.09 -2.52 -21.34
CA GLU A 271 7.87 -1.29 -21.15
C GLU A 271 8.66 -1.31 -19.83
N MET A 272 8.05 -1.80 -18.74
CA MET A 272 8.74 -1.97 -17.46
C MET A 272 9.87 -3.00 -17.54
N GLU A 273 9.69 -4.14 -18.23
CA GLU A 273 10.75 -5.14 -18.42
C GLU A 273 11.93 -4.56 -19.22
N ASN A 274 11.66 -3.73 -20.23
CA ASN A 274 12.70 -3.02 -20.98
C ASN A 274 13.50 -2.06 -20.08
N LEU A 275 12.81 -1.27 -19.25
CA LEU A 275 13.46 -0.37 -18.29
C LEU A 275 14.27 -1.14 -17.25
N LEU A 276 13.76 -2.26 -16.74
CA LEU A 276 14.46 -3.15 -15.81
C LEU A 276 15.76 -3.71 -16.43
N ASN A 277 15.71 -4.11 -17.70
CA ASN A 277 16.89 -4.59 -18.43
C ASN A 277 17.91 -3.47 -18.66
N GLU A 278 17.46 -2.25 -18.95
CA GLU A 278 18.33 -1.07 -19.02
C GLU A 278 19.05 -0.85 -17.69
N ILE A 279 18.29 -0.75 -16.58
CA ILE A 279 18.84 -0.53 -15.23
C ILE A 279 19.82 -1.64 -14.84
N LYS A 280 19.52 -2.90 -15.17
CA LYS A 280 20.40 -4.05 -14.91
C LYS A 280 21.76 -3.94 -15.59
N SER A 281 21.84 -3.25 -16.72
CA SER A 281 23.09 -3.04 -17.46
C SER A 281 23.90 -1.82 -16.96
N MET A 282 23.31 -0.99 -16.08
CA MET A 282 23.95 0.20 -15.54
C MET A 282 24.80 -0.13 -14.30
N ALA A 283 25.78 0.72 -14.01
CA ALA A 283 26.41 0.71 -12.70
C ALA A 283 25.35 1.08 -11.64
N SER A 284 25.25 0.31 -10.56
CA SER A 284 24.26 0.47 -9.48
C SER A 284 24.54 1.68 -8.56
N THR A 285 25.13 2.75 -9.12
CA THR A 285 25.53 3.97 -8.41
C THR A 285 25.34 5.20 -9.32
N GLY A 286 25.06 6.34 -8.70
CA GLY A 286 25.03 7.65 -9.38
C GLY A 286 23.66 8.11 -9.86
N ASN A 287 23.60 9.38 -10.28
CA ASN A 287 22.35 10.09 -10.56
C ASN A 287 21.53 9.48 -11.70
N ALA A 288 22.18 8.90 -12.72
CA ALA A 288 21.51 8.28 -13.85
C ALA A 288 20.73 7.02 -13.43
N PHE A 289 21.34 6.18 -12.57
CA PHE A 289 20.67 5.01 -12.00
C PHE A 289 19.45 5.42 -11.17
N MET A 290 19.61 6.42 -10.29
CA MET A 290 18.52 6.90 -9.43
C MET A 290 17.38 7.54 -10.23
N ALA A 291 17.69 8.23 -11.34
CA ALA A 291 16.66 8.76 -12.24
C ALA A 291 15.82 7.63 -12.86
N LYS A 292 16.45 6.53 -13.26
CA LYS A 292 15.77 5.36 -13.80
C LYS A 292 14.97 4.59 -12.75
N ILE A 293 15.47 4.50 -11.50
CA ILE A 293 14.69 3.96 -10.38
C ILE A 293 13.45 4.83 -10.09
N LYS A 294 13.56 6.16 -10.17
CA LYS A 294 12.40 7.05 -10.02
C LYS A 294 11.38 6.84 -11.16
N GLN A 295 11.86 6.67 -12.39
CA GLN A 295 11.00 6.33 -13.53
C GLN A 295 10.28 4.99 -13.29
N LEU A 296 11.00 3.96 -12.85
CA LEU A 296 10.44 2.65 -12.50
C LEU A 296 9.41 2.76 -11.37
N LYS A 297 9.67 3.58 -10.34
CA LYS A 297 8.71 3.86 -9.25
C LYS A 297 7.38 4.38 -9.81
N SER A 298 7.43 5.32 -10.75
CA SER A 298 6.22 5.86 -11.38
C SER A 298 5.47 4.79 -12.15
N MET A 299 6.15 4.06 -13.04
CA MET A 299 5.52 3.03 -13.87
C MET A 299 4.89 1.90 -13.04
N VAL A 300 5.62 1.39 -12.03
CA VAL A 300 5.07 0.39 -11.09
C VAL A 300 3.90 0.98 -10.30
N GLY A 301 4.00 2.23 -9.86
CA GLY A 301 2.92 2.92 -9.15
C GLY A 301 1.64 3.00 -9.98
N ASP A 302 1.74 3.45 -11.22
CA ASP A 302 0.63 3.62 -12.15
C ASP A 302 0.00 2.27 -12.52
N HIS A 303 0.82 1.29 -12.92
CA HIS A 303 0.39 -0.07 -13.28
C HIS A 303 -0.36 -0.76 -12.14
N THR A 304 0.27 -0.83 -10.96
CA THR A 304 -0.35 -1.48 -9.79
C THR A 304 -1.62 -0.76 -9.35
N ARG A 305 -1.71 0.57 -9.52
CA ARG A 305 -2.92 1.33 -9.23
C ARG A 305 -4.06 0.99 -10.19
N GLN A 306 -3.78 0.88 -11.49
CA GLN A 306 -4.77 0.46 -12.49
C GLN A 306 -5.31 -0.92 -12.13
N GLU A 307 -4.44 -1.90 -11.91
CA GLU A 307 -4.85 -3.26 -11.56
C GLU A 307 -5.65 -3.32 -10.25
N GLU A 308 -5.15 -2.72 -9.18
CA GLU A 308 -5.76 -2.78 -7.85
C GLU A 308 -7.12 -2.04 -7.79
N SER A 309 -7.26 -0.97 -8.56
CA SER A 309 -8.47 -0.11 -8.53
C SER A 309 -9.53 -0.57 -9.52
N THR A 310 -9.14 -1.12 -10.67
CA THR A 310 -10.06 -1.41 -11.79
C THR A 310 -10.15 -2.90 -12.10
N MET A 311 -9.03 -3.56 -12.41
CA MET A 311 -9.01 -5.00 -12.72
C MET A 311 -9.49 -5.83 -11.53
N PHE A 312 -9.01 -5.56 -10.32
CA PHE A 312 -9.42 -6.26 -9.10
C PHE A 312 -10.91 -6.07 -8.81
N ALA A 313 -11.43 -4.86 -9.04
CA ALA A 313 -12.87 -4.60 -8.89
C ALA A 313 -13.68 -5.43 -9.89
N SER A 314 -13.22 -5.53 -11.14
CA SER A 314 -13.84 -6.37 -12.17
C SER A 314 -13.78 -7.86 -11.82
N MET A 315 -12.64 -8.33 -11.31
CA MET A 315 -12.48 -9.73 -10.84
C MET A 315 -13.42 -10.06 -9.68
N ARG A 316 -13.53 -9.19 -8.66
CA ARG A 316 -14.47 -9.40 -7.54
C ARG A 316 -15.93 -9.46 -7.98
N LYS A 317 -16.26 -8.77 -9.08
CA LYS A 317 -17.62 -8.73 -9.63
C LYS A 317 -17.96 -9.96 -10.47
N ASN A 318 -16.98 -10.52 -11.18
CA ASN A 318 -17.20 -11.56 -12.19
C ASN A 318 -16.72 -12.97 -11.77
N LEU A 319 -15.88 -13.09 -10.73
CA LEU A 319 -15.33 -14.36 -10.26
C LEU A 319 -15.80 -14.67 -8.84
N SER A 320 -16.14 -15.94 -8.55
CA SER A 320 -16.42 -16.36 -7.18
C SER A 320 -15.15 -16.29 -6.32
N HIS A 321 -15.30 -16.42 -5.00
CA HIS A 321 -14.14 -16.57 -4.13
C HIS A 321 -13.35 -17.84 -4.48
N GLU A 322 -14.02 -18.98 -4.70
CA GLU A 322 -13.34 -20.23 -5.05
C GLU A 322 -12.62 -20.15 -6.41
N ASP A 323 -13.18 -19.42 -7.38
CA ASP A 323 -12.50 -19.15 -8.66
C ASP A 323 -11.19 -18.38 -8.46
N ARG A 324 -11.21 -17.35 -7.59
CA ARG A 324 -10.04 -16.54 -7.27
C ARG A 324 -8.99 -17.31 -6.47
N GLU A 325 -9.40 -18.20 -5.57
CA GLU A 325 -8.48 -19.12 -4.87
C GLU A 325 -7.81 -20.09 -5.85
N ARG A 326 -8.58 -20.70 -6.77
CA ARG A 326 -8.02 -21.58 -7.82
C ARG A 326 -7.05 -20.84 -8.73
N MET A 327 -7.38 -19.62 -9.11
CA MET A 327 -6.47 -18.77 -9.89
C MET A 327 -5.21 -18.45 -9.09
N GLY A 328 -5.32 -18.20 -7.79
CA GLY A 328 -4.19 -17.94 -6.89
C GLY A 328 -3.23 -19.12 -6.79
N MET A 329 -3.74 -20.36 -6.76
CA MET A 329 -2.90 -21.56 -6.83
C MET A 329 -2.12 -21.64 -8.13
N ARG A 330 -2.79 -21.44 -9.28
CA ARG A 330 -2.13 -21.45 -10.61
C ARG A 330 -1.09 -20.34 -10.74
N PHE A 331 -1.39 -19.15 -10.21
CA PHE A 331 -0.47 -18.02 -10.18
C PHE A 331 0.79 -18.37 -9.39
N LYS A 332 0.65 -18.94 -8.17
CA LYS A 332 1.79 -19.43 -7.37
C LYS A 332 2.63 -20.47 -8.11
N GLU A 333 1.99 -21.46 -8.73
CA GLU A 333 2.67 -22.51 -9.50
C GLU A 333 3.46 -21.94 -10.68
N SER A 334 2.86 -21.02 -11.44
CA SER A 334 3.54 -20.31 -12.53
C SER A 334 4.76 -19.54 -12.00
N LYS A 335 4.61 -18.77 -10.91
CA LYS A 335 5.73 -18.06 -10.28
C LYS A 335 6.86 -18.99 -9.84
N GLN A 336 6.55 -20.12 -9.20
CA GLN A 336 7.57 -21.10 -8.77
C GLN A 336 8.33 -21.69 -9.96
N LYS A 337 7.61 -22.03 -11.04
CA LYS A 337 8.22 -22.50 -12.29
C LYS A 337 9.14 -21.44 -12.89
N LEU A 338 8.68 -20.20 -13.02
CA LEU A 338 9.45 -19.09 -13.57
C LEU A 338 10.69 -18.76 -12.71
N GLN A 339 10.55 -18.78 -11.39
CA GLN A 339 11.67 -18.55 -10.46
C GLN A 339 12.79 -19.59 -10.58
N SER A 340 12.43 -20.83 -10.90
CA SER A 340 13.40 -21.93 -11.11
C SER A 340 14.20 -21.80 -12.42
N GLN A 341 13.69 -21.01 -13.36
CA GLN A 341 14.30 -20.78 -14.68
C GLN A 341 15.20 -19.52 -14.74
N MET A 342 15.23 -18.72 -13.66
CA MET A 342 16.00 -17.48 -13.54
C MET A 342 17.20 -17.62 -12.62
#